data_AF-A0A8S1BK78-F1
#
_entry.id   AF-A0A8S1BK78-F1
#
_cell.length_a   1.000
_cell.length_b   1.000
_cell.length_c   1.000
_cell.angle_alpha   90.00
_cell.angle_beta   90.00
_cell.angle_gamma   90.00
#
_symmetry.space_group_name_H-M   'P 1'
#
loop_
_entity.id
_entity.type
_entity.pdbx_description
1 polymer ?
#
loop_
_entity_poly.entity_id
_entity_poly.type
_entity_poly.pdbx_seq_one_letter_code
_entity_poly.pdbx_strand_id
1 'polypeptide(L)'
;MTALFVLAVAIPRLGLFISLFGALCLSALGICFPALMEMCVSFPDKFGPGRIRLLKDIFLFIVGIVGLVVGTYTALDSIVWSFMPPPQIDIDVHA
;
A
#
# COMPACT_ATOMS: atom_id res chain seq x y z
N MET A 1 -15.30 8.09 -7.85
CA MET A 1 -16.28 7.26 -8.58
C MET A 1 -15.76 5.85 -8.83
N THR A 2 -14.53 5.65 -9.34
CA THR A 2 -13.98 4.33 -9.71
C THR A 2 -13.63 3.42 -8.54
N ALA A 3 -13.13 3.95 -7.41
CA ALA A 3 -12.73 3.15 -6.25
C ALA A 3 -13.87 2.31 -5.66
N LEU A 4 -15.09 2.84 -5.64
CA LEU A 4 -16.28 2.13 -5.16
C LEU A 4 -16.64 0.94 -6.04
N PHE A 5 -16.44 1.07 -7.35
CA PHE A 5 -16.70 0.00 -8.33
C PHE A 5 -15.70 -1.15 -8.18
N VAL A 6 -14.42 -0.82 -7.95
CA VAL A 6 -13.38 -1.81 -7.69
C VAL A 6 -13.63 -2.52 -6.35
N LEU A 7 -14.05 -1.78 -5.32
CA LEU A 7 -14.40 -2.36 -4.02
C LEU A 7 -15.57 -3.35 -4.11
N ALA A 8 -16.57 -3.06 -4.95
CA ALA A 8 -17.72 -3.94 -5.19
C ALA A 8 -17.36 -5.24 -5.93
N VAL A 9 -16.42 -5.19 -6.89
CA VAL A 9 -15.90 -6.38 -7.60
C VAL A 9 -14.97 -7.21 -6.72
N ALA A 10 -14.27 -6.57 -5.78
CA ALA A 10 -13.27 -7.20 -4.91
C ALA A 10 -13.84 -7.92 -3.67
N ILE A 11 -15.15 -7.90 -3.43
CA ILE A 11 -15.81 -8.45 -2.22
C ILE A 11 -15.23 -9.80 -1.71
N PRO A 12 -15.07 -10.87 -2.53
CA PRO A 12 -14.51 -12.15 -2.06
C PRO A 12 -13.02 -12.10 -1.65
N ARG A 13 -12.36 -10.94 -1.74
CA ARG A 13 -10.98 -10.66 -1.33
C ARG A 13 -10.86 -9.33 -0.56
N LEU A 14 -11.90 -8.94 0.19
CA LEU A 14 -12.01 -7.69 0.96
C LEU A 14 -10.81 -7.42 1.90
N GLY A 15 -10.25 -8.46 2.54
CA GLY A 15 -9.13 -8.33 3.48
C GLY A 15 -7.80 -7.91 2.83
N LEU A 16 -7.56 -8.33 1.58
CA LEU A 16 -6.39 -7.86 0.83
C LEU A 16 -6.56 -6.39 0.45
N PHE A 17 -7.76 -6.06 -0.03
CA PHE A 17 -8.04 -4.76 -0.61
C PHE A 17 -8.04 -3.65 0.44
N ILE A 18 -8.54 -3.93 1.65
CA ILE A 18 -8.53 -2.96 2.75
C ILE A 18 -7.10 -2.61 3.19
N SER A 19 -6.18 -3.57 3.17
CA SER A 19 -4.77 -3.36 3.49
C SER A 19 -4.07 -2.54 2.38
N LEU A 20 -4.35 -2.85 1.11
CA LEU A 20 -3.79 -2.13 -0.04
C LEU A 20 -4.30 -0.69 -0.10
N PHE A 21 -5.62 -0.48 -0.07
CA PHE A 21 -6.22 0.84 -0.15
C PHE A 21 -5.91 1.67 1.10
N GLY A 22 -5.78 1.02 2.26
CA GLY A 22 -5.26 1.62 3.50
C GLY A 22 -3.84 2.17 3.31
N ALA A 23 -2.88 1.33 2.91
CA ALA A 23 -1.49 1.75 2.69
C ALA A 23 -1.34 2.85 1.63
N LEU A 24 -2.13 2.78 0.54
CA LEU A 24 -2.17 3.81 -0.49
C LEU A 24 -2.69 5.15 0.04
N CYS A 25 -3.81 5.12 0.78
CA CYS A 25 -4.43 6.33 1.31
C CYS A 25 -3.58 6.95 2.43
N LEU A 26 -2.96 6.14 3.29
CA LEU A 26 -2.01 6.62 4.31
C LEU A 26 -0.75 7.20 3.68
N SER A 27 -0.24 6.64 2.59
CA SER A 27 0.90 7.19 1.85
C SER A 27 0.55 8.52 1.20
N ALA A 28 -0.65 8.63 0.62
CA ALA A 28 -1.14 9.87 0.03
C ALA A 28 -1.40 10.95 1.10
N LEU A 29 -2.15 10.64 2.16
CA LEU A 29 -2.46 11.64 3.20
C LEU A 29 -1.26 11.95 4.09
N GLY A 30 -0.46 10.94 4.46
CA GLY A 30 0.69 11.12 5.34
C GLY A 30 1.91 11.73 4.65
N ILE A 31 2.16 11.42 3.38
CA ILE A 31 3.36 11.88 2.65
C ILE A 31 3.02 12.96 1.61
N CYS A 32 1.87 12.90 0.93
CA CYS A 32 1.49 14.02 0.06
C CYS A 32 1.07 15.26 0.85
N PHE A 33 0.47 15.16 2.04
CA PHE A 33 0.09 16.36 2.79
C PHE A 33 1.28 17.27 3.16
N PRO A 34 2.39 16.78 3.74
CA PRO A 34 3.56 17.62 4.01
C PRO A 34 4.25 18.11 2.72
N ALA A 35 4.27 17.31 1.66
CA ALA A 35 4.79 17.75 0.36
C ALA A 35 3.92 18.88 -0.23
N LEU A 36 2.61 18.74 -0.19
CA LEU A 36 1.63 19.68 -0.73
C LEU A 36 1.58 20.98 0.08
N MET A 37 1.77 20.90 1.40
CA MET A 37 1.92 22.07 2.27
C MET A 37 3.14 22.89 1.85
N GLU A 38 4.29 22.26 1.62
CA GLU A 38 5.51 22.91 1.10
C GLU A 38 5.32 23.45 -0.33
N MET A 39 4.61 22.72 -1.19
CA MET A 39 4.26 23.13 -2.56
C MET A 39 3.37 24.39 -2.60
N CYS A 40 2.50 24.58 -1.59
CA CYS A 40 1.67 25.77 -1.41
C CYS A 40 2.40 26.91 -0.69
N VAL A 41 3.18 26.61 0.34
CA VAL A 41 3.86 27.64 1.16
C VAL A 41 5.03 28.28 0.43
N SER A 42 5.62 27.62 -0.58
CA SER A 42 6.72 28.16 -1.39
C SER A 42 6.25 29.09 -2.52
N PHE A 43 4.95 29.35 -2.66
CA PHE A 43 4.40 30.23 -3.71
C PHE A 43 4.72 31.74 -3.56
N PRO A 44 5.00 32.32 -2.37
CA PRO A 44 5.25 33.76 -2.26
C PRO A 44 6.70 34.21 -2.48
N ASP A 45 7.72 33.35 -2.38
CA ASP A 45 9.12 33.83 -2.43
C ASP A 45 10.00 33.10 -3.48
N LYS A 46 10.30 33.87 -4.54
CA LYS A 46 11.46 33.87 -5.44
C LYS A 46 12.28 32.57 -5.59
N PHE A 47 12.32 32.09 -6.85
CA PHE A 47 13.49 31.51 -7.53
C PHE A 47 14.38 30.55 -6.72
N GLY A 48 13.91 29.32 -6.54
CA GLY A 48 14.80 28.15 -6.42
C GLY A 48 14.41 27.13 -5.34
N PRO A 49 13.57 26.13 -5.70
CA PRO A 49 13.72 24.80 -5.09
C PRO A 49 13.38 23.63 -6.04
N GLY A 50 13.65 23.75 -7.35
CA GLY A 50 13.34 22.69 -8.32
C GLY A 50 13.97 21.32 -8.00
N ARG A 51 15.21 21.32 -7.47
CA ARG A 51 15.94 20.09 -7.12
C ARG A 51 15.44 19.43 -5.83
N ILE A 52 14.90 20.21 -4.89
CA ILE A 52 14.37 19.71 -3.61
C ILE A 52 12.98 19.11 -3.85
N ARG A 53 12.15 19.75 -4.69
CA ARG A 53 10.82 19.24 -5.08
C ARG A 53 10.95 17.87 -5.77
N LEU A 54 11.91 17.71 -6.70
CA LEU A 54 12.21 16.44 -7.36
C LEU A 54 12.71 15.34 -6.39
N LEU A 55 13.58 15.68 -5.44
CA LEU A 55 14.10 14.71 -4.46
C LEU A 55 12.99 14.21 -3.52
N LYS A 56 12.09 15.11 -3.11
CA LYS A 56 10.90 14.79 -2.29
C LYS A 56 9.95 13.84 -3.02
N ASP A 57 9.68 14.10 -4.29
CA ASP A 57 8.81 13.27 -5.14
C ASP A 57 9.37 11.84 -5.30
N ILE A 58 10.68 11.71 -5.55
CA ILE A 58 11.34 10.40 -5.65
C ILE A 58 11.29 9.62 -4.32
N PHE A 59 11.52 10.29 -3.19
CA PHE A 59 11.47 9.63 -1.89
C PHE A 59 10.06 9.14 -1.55
N LEU A 60 9.04 9.97 -1.82
CA LEU A 60 7.62 9.63 -1.69
C LEU A 60 7.27 8.41 -2.57
N PHE A 61 7.74 8.40 -3.82
CA PHE A 61 7.51 7.29 -4.75
C PHE A 61 8.11 5.97 -4.24
N ILE A 62 9.35 5.99 -3.72
CA ILE A 62 10.00 4.79 -3.18
C ILE A 62 9.24 4.23 -1.97
N VAL A 63 8.85 5.08 -1.02
CA VAL A 63 8.08 4.65 0.17
C VAL A 63 6.73 4.05 -0.22
N GLY A 64 6.04 4.66 -1.20
CA GLY A 64 4.79 4.14 -1.74
C GLY A 64 4.95 2.76 -2.40
N ILE A 65 6.00 2.57 -3.20
CA ILE A 65 6.31 1.27 -3.84
C ILE A 65 6.64 0.20 -2.79
N VAL A 66 7.45 0.51 -1.78
CA VAL A 66 7.79 -0.45 -0.71
C VAL A 66 6.53 -0.87 0.05
N GLY A 67 5.65 0.06 0.41
CA GLY A 67 4.38 -0.26 1.06
C GLY A 67 3.46 -1.13 0.21
N LEU A 68 3.38 -0.85 -1.10
CA LEU A 68 2.63 -1.66 -2.07
C LEU A 68 3.18 -3.08 -2.20
N VAL A 69 4.51 -3.22 -2.30
CA VAL A 69 5.17 -4.52 -2.41
C VAL A 69 4.95 -5.33 -1.14
N VAL A 70 5.20 -4.78 0.05
CA VAL A 70 4.99 -5.46 1.33
C VAL A 70 3.52 -5.85 1.52
N GLY A 71 2.59 -4.94 1.22
CA GLY A 71 1.15 -5.22 1.30
C GLY A 71 0.73 -6.35 0.37
N THR A 72 1.20 -6.34 -0.89
CA THR A 72 0.92 -7.40 -1.87
C THR A 72 1.58 -8.72 -1.46
N TYR A 73 2.80 -8.69 -0.93
CA TYR A 73 3.52 -9.90 -0.51
C TYR A 73 2.80 -10.61 0.62
N THR A 74 2.42 -9.86 1.66
CA THR A 74 1.72 -10.42 2.83
C THR A 74 0.33 -10.94 2.43
N ALA A 75 -0.35 -10.21 1.53
CA ALA A 75 -1.62 -10.60 0.95
C ALA A 75 -1.56 -11.88 0.09
N LEU A 76 -0.45 -12.12 -0.62
CA LEU A 76 -0.22 -13.34 -1.40
C LEU A 76 0.23 -14.51 -0.52
N ASP A 77 1.11 -14.28 0.44
CA ASP A 77 1.58 -15.28 1.40
C ASP A 77 0.40 -15.91 2.16
N SER A 78 -0.50 -15.08 2.68
CA SER A 78 -1.73 -15.51 3.37
C SER A 78 -2.61 -16.42 2.50
N ILE A 79 -2.67 -16.13 1.19
CA ILE A 79 -3.42 -16.94 0.23
C ILE A 79 -2.70 -18.26 0.00
N VAL A 80 -1.40 -18.25 -0.30
CA VAL A 80 -0.62 -19.46 -0.57
C VAL A 80 -0.66 -20.41 0.62
N TRP A 81 -0.52 -19.90 1.85
CA TRP A 81 -0.68 -20.71 3.08
C TRP A 81 -2.08 -21.28 3.25
N SER A 82 -3.12 -20.52 2.88
CA SER A 82 -4.50 -21.02 2.93
C SER A 82 -4.81 -22.08 1.87
N PHE A 83 -4.04 -22.11 0.77
CA PHE A 83 -4.21 -23.08 -0.32
C PHE A 83 -3.22 -24.25 -0.27
N MET A 84 -2.20 -24.20 0.61
CA MET A 84 -1.36 -25.35 0.97
C MET A 84 -2.12 -26.17 2.03
N PRO A 85 -2.60 -27.40 1.72
CA PRO A 85 -3.18 -28.27 2.72
C PRO A 85 -2.14 -28.49 3.85
N PRO A 86 -2.55 -28.53 5.13
CA PRO A 86 -1.63 -28.89 6.21
C PRO A 86 -0.96 -30.23 5.87
N PRO A 87 0.32 -30.43 6.25
CA PRO A 87 0.94 -31.75 6.13
C PRO A 87 0.00 -32.75 6.79
N GLN A 88 -0.44 -33.74 6.02
CA GLN A 88 -1.50 -34.66 6.44
C GLN A 88 -0.87 -35.66 7.42
N ILE A 89 -0.68 -35.24 8.67
CA ILE A 89 -0.18 -36.10 9.75
C ILE A 89 -1.27 -37.14 9.99
N ASP A 90 -1.00 -38.32 9.48
CA ASP A 90 -1.60 -39.61 9.74
C ASP A 90 -1.59 -39.91 11.25
N ILE A 91 -2.45 -39.24 12.00
CA ILE A 91 -2.89 -39.68 13.33
C ILE A 91 -4.07 -40.64 13.14
N ASP A 92 -3.77 -41.77 12.50
CA ASP A 92 -4.56 -43.01 12.53
C ASP A 92 -3.79 -44.08 13.32
N VAL A 93 -2.99 -43.69 14.33
CA VAL A 93 -2.25 -44.63 15.21
C VAL A 93 -2.10 -44.07 16.64
N HIS A 94 -3.19 -44.03 17.41
CA HIS A 94 -3.29 -44.42 18.85
C HIS A 94 -4.74 -44.17 19.28
N ALA A 95 -5.56 -45.22 19.36
CA ALA A 95 -5.92 -45.92 20.60
C ALA A 95 -7.10 -45.27 21.33
#